data_AF-A0A8B9KEL4-F1
#
_entry.id   AF-A0A8B9KEL4-F1
#
_cell.length_a   1.000
_cell.length_b   1.000
_cell.length_c   1.000
_cell.angle_alpha   90.00
_cell.angle_beta   90.00
_cell.angle_gamma   90.00
#
_symmetry.space_group_name_H-M   'P 1'
#
loop_
_entity.id
_entity.type
_entity.pdbx_description
1 polymer ?
#
loop_
_entity_poly.entity_id
_entity_poly.type
_entity_poly.pdbx_seq_one_letter_code
_entity_poly.pdbx_strand_id
1 'polypeptide(L)'
;MASATKIIQRLRNLLAGRDLQGKLQLRYGEIAKRTQPPPKLPVGPSHKFANNYYCTRDGRRESVPPTVIMSSQKALAAGSDAPEKAKRPALPGPSLMELPLSTDEPYL
;
A
#
# COMPACT_ATOMS: atom_id res chain seq x y z
N MET A 1 18.41 -32.91 -0.82
CA MET A 1 19.21 -32.62 0.39
C MET A 1 20.51 -31.96 -0.03
N ALA A 2 21.05 -31.05 0.75
CA ALA A 2 22.37 -30.47 0.46
C ALA A 2 23.46 -31.53 0.65
N SER A 3 24.30 -31.75 -0.37
CA SER A 3 25.20 -32.91 -0.47
C SER A 3 26.70 -32.58 -0.42
N ALA A 4 27.09 -31.31 -0.23
CA ALA A 4 28.49 -30.92 -0.19
C ALA A 4 29.23 -31.60 0.98
N THR A 5 30.45 -32.10 0.73
CA THR A 5 31.28 -32.68 1.79
C THR A 5 31.73 -31.60 2.78
N LYS A 6 32.00 -32.00 4.04
CA LYS A 6 32.38 -31.06 5.11
C LYS A 6 33.63 -30.23 4.78
N ILE A 7 34.57 -30.79 4.02
CA ILE A 7 35.79 -30.10 3.58
C ILE A 7 35.45 -28.96 2.61
N ILE A 8 34.65 -29.26 1.58
CA ILE A 8 34.22 -28.26 0.58
C ILE A 8 33.34 -27.19 1.22
N GLN A 9 32.47 -27.57 2.16
CA GLN A 9 31.65 -26.62 2.90
C GLN A 9 32.50 -25.61 3.68
N ARG A 10 33.55 -26.07 4.38
CA ARG A 10 34.47 -25.21 5.13
C ARG A 10 35.26 -24.28 4.20
N LEU A 11 35.79 -24.80 3.10
CA LEU A 11 36.51 -24.00 2.10
C LEU A 11 35.61 -22.89 1.54
N ARG A 12 34.37 -23.24 1.15
CA ARG A 12 33.38 -22.29 0.63
C ARG A 12 33.03 -21.20 1.64
N ASN A 13 32.77 -21.58 2.89
CA ASN A 13 32.42 -20.62 3.94
C ASN A 13 33.60 -19.70 4.29
N LEU A 14 34.84 -20.20 4.25
CA LEU A 14 36.06 -19.41 4.43
C LEU A 14 36.21 -18.36 3.33
N LEU A 15 36.10 -18.76 2.06
CA LEU A 15 36.24 -17.84 0.92
C LEU A 15 35.10 -16.81 0.84
N ALA A 16 33.91 -17.15 1.34
CA ALA A 16 32.76 -16.26 1.36
C ALA A 16 32.71 -15.33 2.60
N GLY A 17 33.55 -15.57 3.62
CA GLY A 17 33.56 -14.80 4.86
C GLY A 17 32.29 -14.94 5.73
N ARG A 18 31.43 -15.92 5.45
CA ARG A 18 30.17 -16.15 6.17
C ARG A 18 29.70 -17.59 6.05
N ASP A 19 28.82 -18.01 6.97
CA ASP A 19 28.22 -19.34 6.89
C ASP A 19 27.09 -19.38 5.84
N LEU A 20 27.40 -19.94 4.67
CA LEU A 20 26.43 -20.16 3.61
C LEU A 20 25.51 -21.35 3.86
N GLN A 21 25.83 -22.21 4.83
CA GLN A 21 24.97 -23.34 5.15
C GLN A 21 23.72 -22.92 5.93
N GLY A 22 23.82 -21.84 6.73
CA GLY A 22 22.67 -21.28 7.45
C GLY A 22 21.61 -20.65 6.56
N LYS A 23 21.99 -20.14 5.38
CA LYS A 23 21.08 -19.55 4.38
C LYS A 23 21.44 -20.00 2.96
N LEU A 24 21.05 -21.22 2.61
CA LEU A 24 21.28 -21.80 1.28
C LEU A 24 20.36 -21.15 0.22
N GLN A 25 20.89 -20.96 -0.98
CA GLN A 25 20.14 -20.44 -2.13
C GLN A 25 19.21 -21.49 -2.75
N LEU A 26 19.61 -22.76 -2.67
CA LEU A 26 18.83 -23.88 -3.19
C LEU A 26 17.82 -24.35 -2.16
N ARG A 27 16.63 -24.68 -2.64
CA ARG A 27 15.49 -25.12 -1.83
C ARG A 27 15.48 -26.64 -1.72
N TYR A 28 15.28 -27.16 -0.51
CA TYR A 28 15.16 -28.58 -0.22
C TYR A 28 13.81 -28.92 0.43
N GLY A 29 13.83 -29.50 1.63
CA GLY A 29 12.63 -30.00 2.33
C GLY A 29 11.88 -28.94 3.14
N GLU A 30 12.46 -27.75 3.27
CA GLU A 30 11.92 -26.62 4.04
C GLU A 30 10.78 -25.89 3.33
N ILE A 31 10.57 -26.13 2.03
CA ILE A 31 9.48 -25.52 1.28
C ILE A 31 8.17 -26.31 1.43
N ALA A 32 7.05 -25.61 1.28
CA ALA A 32 5.74 -26.24 1.25
C ALA A 32 5.65 -27.31 0.14
N LYS A 33 4.87 -28.36 0.39
CA LYS A 33 4.61 -29.44 -0.58
C LYS A 33 3.97 -28.88 -1.86
N ARG A 34 4.12 -29.61 -2.98
CA ARG A 34 3.49 -29.23 -4.25
C ARG A 34 1.97 -29.44 -4.22
N THR A 35 1.51 -30.50 -3.58
CA THR A 35 0.09 -30.77 -3.38
C THR A 35 -0.36 -30.14 -2.05
N GLN A 36 -1.37 -29.29 -2.12
CA GLN A 36 -1.98 -28.63 -0.97
C GLN A 36 -3.41 -29.16 -0.77
N PRO A 37 -3.93 -29.18 0.47
CA PRO A 37 -5.33 -29.50 0.71
C PRO A 37 -6.25 -28.45 0.07
N PRO A 38 -7.50 -28.81 -0.28
CA PRO A 38 -8.45 -27.86 -0.85
C PRO A 38 -8.74 -26.72 0.17
N PRO A 39 -8.65 -25.44 -0.23
CA PRO A 39 -8.91 -24.33 0.68
C PRO A 39 -10.42 -24.07 0.84
N LYS A 40 -10.81 -23.52 2.00
CA LYS A 40 -12.14 -22.91 2.23
C LYS A 40 -11.95 -21.42 2.49
N LEU A 41 -12.09 -20.61 1.44
CA LEU A 41 -11.85 -19.17 1.53
C LEU A 41 -12.99 -18.46 2.29
N PRO A 42 -12.68 -17.42 3.08
CA PRO A 42 -13.70 -16.60 3.73
C PRO A 42 -14.48 -15.80 2.69
N VAL A 43 -15.72 -15.47 3.03
CA VAL A 43 -16.57 -14.63 2.19
C VAL A 43 -16.33 -13.13 2.47
N GLY A 44 -16.51 -12.30 1.44
CA GLY A 44 -16.39 -10.84 1.57
C GLY A 44 -17.55 -10.20 2.35
N PRO A 45 -17.43 -8.91 2.71
CA PRO A 45 -18.33 -8.22 3.65
C PRO A 45 -19.78 -8.08 3.15
N SER A 46 -20.00 -8.15 1.84
CA SER A 46 -21.34 -8.09 1.22
C SER A 46 -22.01 -9.46 1.08
N HIS A 47 -21.51 -10.54 1.68
CA HIS A 47 -22.22 -11.82 1.76
C HIS A 47 -23.16 -11.85 2.98
N LYS A 48 -24.15 -10.95 2.98
CA LYS A 48 -25.15 -10.79 4.05
C LYS A 48 -26.54 -11.16 3.53
N PHE A 49 -27.32 -11.87 4.34
CA PHE A 49 -28.68 -12.31 4.00
C PHE A 49 -29.73 -11.19 4.06
N ALA A 50 -29.51 -10.17 4.91
CA ALA A 50 -30.41 -9.04 5.09
C ALA A 50 -29.62 -7.72 5.16
N ASN A 51 -30.31 -6.59 4.95
CA ASN A 51 -29.73 -5.24 5.01
C ASN A 51 -28.48 -5.06 4.13
N ASN A 52 -28.56 -5.52 2.88
CA ASN A 52 -27.44 -5.56 1.94
C ASN A 52 -27.89 -5.19 0.51
N TYR A 53 -28.69 -4.14 0.42
CA TYR A 53 -29.14 -3.61 -0.86
C TYR A 53 -27.96 -3.04 -1.65
N TYR A 54 -27.90 -3.31 -2.95
CA TYR A 54 -26.80 -2.81 -3.78
C TYR A 54 -26.78 -1.28 -3.85
N CYS A 55 -27.97 -0.64 -3.86
CA CYS A 55 -28.10 0.81 -3.95
C CYS A 55 -27.44 1.58 -2.81
N THR A 56 -27.30 1.00 -1.62
CA THR A 56 -26.67 1.66 -0.46
C THR A 56 -25.14 1.55 -0.45
N ARG A 57 -24.54 0.85 -1.42
CA ARG A 57 -23.08 0.63 -1.53
C ARG A 57 -22.57 0.74 -2.95
N ASP A 58 -23.38 1.32 -3.85
CA ASP A 58 -23.01 1.53 -5.25
C ASP A 58 -22.18 2.81 -5.38
N GLY A 59 -20.91 2.74 -5.00
CA GLY A 59 -19.97 3.87 -5.10
C GLY A 59 -19.77 4.38 -6.53
N ARG A 60 -20.11 3.58 -7.56
CA ARG A 60 -20.10 4.02 -8.96
C ARG A 60 -21.23 5.02 -9.24
N ARG A 61 -22.32 5.03 -8.47
CA ARG A 61 -23.39 6.03 -8.55
C ARG A 61 -23.16 7.24 -7.65
N GLU A 62 -22.24 7.15 -6.70
CA GLU A 62 -21.83 8.27 -5.85
C GLU A 62 -20.91 9.25 -6.58
N SER A 63 -20.35 8.87 -7.74
CA SER A 63 -19.56 9.78 -8.56
C SER A 63 -20.44 10.85 -9.20
N VAL A 64 -20.17 12.11 -8.88
CA VAL A 64 -20.86 13.29 -9.40
C VAL A 64 -19.96 14.00 -10.42
N PRO A 65 -20.50 14.71 -11.43
CA PRO A 65 -19.70 15.61 -12.26
C PRO A 65 -18.86 16.60 -11.43
N PRO A 66 -17.73 17.08 -11.95
CA PRO A 66 -16.85 17.98 -11.21
C PRO A 66 -17.53 19.32 -10.90
N THR A 67 -17.25 19.88 -9.72
CA THR A 67 -17.71 21.22 -9.34
C THR A 67 -16.95 22.29 -10.14
N VAL A 68 -17.68 23.10 -10.90
CA VAL A 68 -17.10 24.18 -11.72
C VAL A 68 -16.93 25.44 -10.87
N ILE A 69 -15.70 25.85 -10.61
CA ILE A 69 -15.37 27.04 -9.78
C ILE A 69 -15.40 28.33 -10.63
N MET A 70 -14.97 28.26 -11.88
CA MET A 70 -14.94 29.40 -12.81
C MET A 70 -15.42 28.93 -14.19
N SER A 71 -16.34 29.68 -14.79
CA SER A 71 -16.81 29.45 -16.16
C SER A 71 -16.97 30.78 -16.91
N SER A 72 -16.88 30.76 -18.24
CA SER A 72 -17.06 31.95 -19.07
C SER A 72 -18.51 32.47 -19.10
N GLN A 73 -19.48 31.62 -18.73
CA GLN A 73 -20.87 32.00 -18.57
C GLN A 73 -21.08 32.52 -17.14
N LYS A 74 -21.61 33.74 -16.99
CA LYS A 74 -21.83 34.35 -15.67
C LYS A 74 -23.00 33.68 -14.95
N ALA A 75 -22.70 32.87 -13.94
CA ALA A 75 -23.69 32.54 -12.92
C ALA A 75 -23.82 33.73 -11.96
N LEU A 76 -25.04 34.19 -11.69
CA LEU A 76 -25.31 35.23 -10.70
C LEU A 76 -24.87 34.69 -9.32
N ALA A 77 -24.02 35.45 -8.62
CA ALA A 77 -23.64 35.12 -7.26
C ALA A 77 -24.89 35.18 -6.36
N ALA A 78 -25.06 34.20 -5.45
CA ALA A 78 -26.04 34.33 -4.38
C ALA A 78 -25.67 35.58 -3.56
N GLY A 79 -26.61 36.52 -3.45
CA GLY A 79 -26.36 37.83 -2.83
C GLY A 79 -25.92 37.69 -1.38
N SER A 80 -24.66 38.01 -1.11
CA SER A 80 -24.16 38.24 0.23
C SER A 80 -23.27 39.48 0.22
N ASP A 81 -23.79 40.57 0.78
CA ASP A 81 -23.06 41.81 1.05
C ASP A 81 -22.16 41.59 2.28
N ALA A 82 -20.92 41.16 2.04
CA ALA A 82 -19.87 41.15 3.06
C ALA A 82 -18.68 42.00 2.57
N PRO A 83 -18.12 42.89 3.40
CA PRO A 83 -17.00 43.75 3.01
C PRO A 83 -15.76 42.92 2.64
N GLU A 84 -15.21 43.21 1.47
CA GLU A 84 -14.10 42.46 0.87
C GLU A 84 -12.82 42.65 1.70
N LYS A 85 -12.40 41.62 2.42
CA LYS A 85 -11.10 41.56 3.10
C LYS A 85 -10.03 41.12 2.10
N ALA A 86 -8.83 41.68 2.21
CA ALA A 86 -7.68 41.29 1.39
C ALA A 86 -7.43 39.78 1.47
N LYS A 87 -7.50 39.09 0.32
CA LYS A 87 -7.31 37.64 0.21
C LYS A 87 -5.82 37.30 0.34
N ARG A 88 -5.48 36.38 1.25
CA ARG A 88 -4.12 35.83 1.37
C ARG A 88 -3.85 34.84 0.23
N PRO A 89 -2.60 34.68 -0.23
CA PRO A 89 -2.25 33.62 -1.16
C PRO A 89 -2.56 32.25 -0.53
N ALA A 90 -3.24 31.39 -1.27
CA ALA A 90 -3.59 30.04 -0.83
C ALA A 90 -2.62 29.01 -1.42
N LEU A 91 -2.22 28.04 -0.60
CA LEU A 91 -1.51 26.84 -1.05
C LEU A 91 -2.53 25.71 -1.25
N PRO A 92 -2.32 24.79 -2.22
CA PRO A 92 -3.26 23.70 -2.50
C PRO A 92 -3.37 22.66 -1.36
N GLY A 93 -2.39 22.63 -0.46
CA GLY A 93 -2.36 21.75 0.71
C GLY A 93 -1.40 22.29 1.78
N PRO A 94 -1.26 21.60 2.91
CA PRO A 94 -0.29 21.98 3.93
C PRO A 94 1.15 21.83 3.41
N SER A 95 2.08 22.54 4.04
CA SER A 95 3.52 22.31 3.82
C SER A 95 3.88 20.87 4.15
N LEU A 96 4.74 20.25 3.33
CA LEU A 96 5.22 18.90 3.59
C LEU A 96 5.90 18.84 4.97
N MET A 97 5.56 17.83 5.75
CA MET A 97 6.25 17.53 6.99
C MET A 97 7.56 16.82 6.65
N GLU A 98 8.67 17.26 7.26
CA GLU A 98 9.95 16.59 7.11
C GLU A 98 9.86 15.17 7.67
N LEU A 99 10.29 14.19 6.87
CA LEU A 99 10.32 12.80 7.29
C LEU A 99 11.48 12.61 8.28
N PRO A 100 11.24 12.01 9.47
CA PRO A 100 12.31 11.75 10.42
C PRO A 100 13.28 10.71 9.87
N LEU A 101 14.55 10.79 10.30
CA LEU A 101 15.55 9.77 10.00
C LEU A 101 15.17 8.44 10.67
N SER A 102 15.43 7.32 9.99
CA SER A 102 15.16 5.98 10.52
C SER A 102 15.86 5.75 11.87
N THR A 103 15.18 5.09 12.80
CA THR A 103 15.75 4.71 14.10
C THR A 103 16.43 3.35 14.11
N ASP A 104 16.20 2.51 13.10
CA ASP A 104 16.72 1.14 13.03
C ASP A 104 18.13 1.11 12.41
N GLU A 105 18.26 1.59 11.18
CA GLU A 105 19.52 1.70 10.44
C GLU A 105 19.57 3.06 9.70
N PRO A 106 19.99 4.16 10.37
CA PRO A 106 20.00 5.51 9.77
C PRO A 106 21.10 5.70 8.71
N TYR A 107 22.13 4.87 8.74
CA TYR A 107 23.27 4.92 7.84
C TYR A 107 23.53 3.50 7.33
N LEU A 108 23.79 3.38 6.01
CA LEU A 108 24.18 2.14 5.34
C LEU A 108 25.70 1.95 5.36
#